data_AF-A0AAV4B8F5-F1
#
_entry.id   AF-A0AAV4B8F5-F1
#
_cell.length_a   1.000
_cell.length_b   1.000
_cell.length_c   1.000
_cell.angle_alpha   90.00
_cell.angle_beta   90.00
_cell.angle_gamma   90.00
#
_symmetry.space_group_name_H-M   'P 1'
#
loop_
_entity.id
_entity.type
_entity.pdbx_description
1 polymer ?
#
loop_
_entity_poly.entity_id
_entity_poly.type
_entity_poly.pdbx_seq_one_letter_code
_entity_poly.pdbx_strand_id
1 'polypeptide(L)'
;MRNLEGHPGIKIGGSNINNLRYADDTVLIAENEKDLQQLLDIVKEESEKKGLELNRKKTQVMVVSRKQELPIINIYIKGTS
;
A
#
# COMPACT_ATOMS: atom_id res chain seq x y z
N MET A 1 -10.25 -2.51 7.19
CA MET A 1 -9.32 -3.66 7.09
C MET A 1 -8.49 -3.65 8.37
N ARG A 2 -8.71 -4.57 9.30
CA ARG A 2 -8.02 -4.60 10.59
C ARG A 2 -6.86 -5.59 10.44
N ASN A 3 -5.65 -5.06 10.23
CA ASN A 3 -4.39 -5.80 10.02
C ASN A 3 -4.38 -6.83 8.89
N LEU A 4 -3.50 -6.61 7.90
CA LEU A 4 -3.14 -7.64 6.93
C LEU A 4 -2.15 -8.63 7.59
N GLU A 5 -2.64 -9.44 8.54
CA GLU A 5 -1.81 -10.46 9.21
C GLU A 5 -1.27 -11.46 8.19
N GLY A 6 0.05 -11.69 8.18
CA GLY A 6 0.73 -12.56 7.21
C GLY A 6 1.10 -11.91 5.86
N HIS A 7 0.76 -10.63 5.66
CA HIS A 7 1.12 -9.89 4.44
C HIS A 7 2.35 -9.01 4.63
N PRO A 8 2.97 -8.54 3.53
CA PRO A 8 4.17 -7.71 3.58
C PRO A 8 3.96 -6.42 4.39
N GLY A 9 5.04 -5.84 4.91
CA GLY A 9 5.00 -4.61 5.69
C GLY A 9 6.38 -4.26 6.24
N ILE A 10 6.49 -3.20 7.03
CA ILE A 10 7.74 -2.80 7.67
C ILE A 10 7.78 -3.30 9.11
N LYS A 11 8.88 -3.97 9.50
CA LYS A 11 9.11 -4.36 10.89
C LYS A 11 9.60 -3.17 11.72
N ILE A 12 8.80 -2.75 12.70
CA ILE A 12 9.17 -1.72 13.67
C ILE A 12 9.00 -2.28 15.08
N GLY A 13 10.09 -2.32 15.87
CA GLY A 13 10.05 -2.79 17.26
C GLY A 13 9.58 -4.24 17.44
N GLY A 14 9.74 -5.10 16.43
CA GLY A 14 9.29 -6.50 16.44
C GLY A 14 7.89 -6.74 15.86
N SER A 15 7.14 -5.68 15.55
CA SER A 15 5.80 -5.75 14.96
C SER A 15 5.83 -5.39 13.47
N ASN A 16 5.05 -6.11 12.65
CA ASN A 16 4.88 -5.80 11.23
C ASN A 16 3.78 -4.73 11.03
N ILE A 17 4.13 -3.60 10.44
CA ILE A 17 3.21 -2.49 10.16
C ILE A 17 2.99 -2.42 8.64
N ASN A 18 1.76 -2.69 8.22
CA ASN A 18 1.37 -2.72 6.79
C ASN A 18 0.42 -1.59 6.40
N ASN A 19 -0.31 -1.01 7.36
CA ASN A 19 -1.22 0.10 7.12
C ASN A 19 -1.19 1.14 8.24
N LEU A 20 -1.45 2.38 7.86
CA LEU A 20 -1.77 3.48 8.77
C LEU A 20 -3.07 4.10 8.28
N ARG A 21 -4.05 4.28 9.17
CA ARG A 21 -5.36 4.82 8.82
C ARG A 21 -5.64 6.07 9.61
N TYR A 22 -6.02 7.14 8.92
CA TYR A 22 -6.48 8.39 9.52
C TYR A 22 -7.78 8.82 8.83
N ALA A 23 -8.87 8.91 9.59
CA ALA A 23 -10.21 9.12 9.04
C ALA A 23 -10.51 8.12 7.89
N ASP A 24 -10.82 8.64 6.70
CA ASP A 24 -11.08 7.87 5.48
C ASP A 24 -9.81 7.55 4.67
N ASP A 25 -8.68 8.17 5.02
CA ASP A 25 -7.42 7.98 4.33
C ASP A 25 -6.70 6.72 4.86
N THR A 26 -6.24 5.88 3.93
CA THR A 26 -5.44 4.70 4.22
C THR A 26 -4.08 4.82 3.54
N VAL A 27 -3.02 4.71 4.33
CA VAL A 27 -1.62 4.67 3.87
C VAL A 27 -1.13 3.23 3.96
N LEU A 28 -0.61 2.70 2.85
CA LEU A 28 0.03 1.38 2.78
C LEU A 28 1.55 1.55 2.85
N ILE A 29 2.21 0.68 3.61
CA ILE A 29 3.64 0.79 3.88
C ILE A 29 4.31 -0.57 3.68
N ALA A 30 5.37 -0.61 2.87
CA ALA A 30 6.18 -1.80 2.60
C ALA A 30 7.66 -1.45 2.42
N GLU A 31 8.55 -2.44 2.55
CA GLU A 31 10.00 -2.25 2.43
C GLU A 31 10.47 -2.08 0.98
N ASN A 32 9.72 -2.60 0.01
CA ASN A 32 10.07 -2.56 -1.41
C ASN A 32 8.82 -2.46 -2.30
N GLU A 33 9.04 -2.12 -3.58
CA GLU A 33 7.99 -1.93 -4.59
C GLU A 33 7.12 -3.18 -4.81
N LYS A 34 7.73 -4.38 -4.81
CA LYS A 34 7.00 -5.64 -5.03
C LYS A 34 6.00 -5.89 -3.90
N ASP A 35 6.44 -5.70 -2.66
CA ASP A 35 5.62 -5.86 -1.48
C ASP A 35 4.51 -4.79 -1.41
N LEU A 36 4.82 -3.55 -1.81
CA LEU A 36 3.83 -2.48 -1.95
C LEU A 36 2.76 -2.84 -3.00
N GLN A 37 3.16 -3.40 -4.15
CA GLN A 37 2.24 -3.85 -5.19
C GLN A 37 1.33 -4.97 -4.69
N GLN A 38 1.87 -5.93 -3.92
CA GLN A 38 1.06 -7.00 -3.33
C GLN A 38 0.02 -6.44 -2.34
N LEU A 39 0.41 -5.51 -1.47
CA LEU A 39 -0.51 -4.85 -0.55
C LEU A 39 -1.61 -4.07 -1.28
N LEU A 40 -1.23 -3.35 -2.34
CA LEU A 40 -2.17 -2.62 -3.18
C LEU A 40 -3.20 -3.54 -3.85
N ASP A 41 -2.75 -4.68 -4.39
CA ASP A 41 -3.62 -5.68 -5.02
C ASP A 41 -4.65 -6.23 -4.02
N ILE A 42 -4.23 -6.56 -2.80
CA ILE A 42 -5.13 -7.07 -1.74
C ILE A 42 -6.14 -6.01 -1.32
N VAL A 43 -5.69 -4.77 -1.10
CA VAL A 43 -6.56 -3.65 -0.71
C VAL A 43 -7.57 -3.35 -1.80
N LYS A 44 -7.16 -3.44 -3.07
CA LYS A 44 -8.05 -3.28 -4.21
C LYS A 44 -9.15 -4.35 -4.21
N GLU A 45 -8.77 -5.63 -4.13
CA GLU A 45 -9.71 -6.75 -4.14
C GLU A 45 -10.75 -6.64 -3.00
N GLU A 46 -10.30 -6.27 -1.80
CA GLU A 46 -11.17 -6.09 -0.63
C GLU A 46 -12.05 -4.84 -0.72
N SER A 47 -11.60 -3.81 -1.44
CA SER A 47 -12.41 -2.62 -1.73
C SER A 47 -13.51 -2.95 -2.74
N GLU A 48 -13.18 -3.67 -3.81
CA GLU A 48 -14.13 -4.09 -4.85
C GLU A 48 -15.23 -4.99 -4.27
N LYS A 49 -14.88 -5.94 -3.39
CA LYS A 49 -15.85 -6.77 -2.65
C LYS A 49 -16.86 -5.95 -1.82
N LYS A 50 -16.51 -4.72 -1.46
CA LYS A 50 -17.35 -3.79 -0.68
C LYS A 50 -18.01 -2.73 -1.55
N GLY A 51 -17.90 -2.84 -2.88
CA GLY A 51 -18.43 -1.84 -3.82
C GLY A 51 -17.65 -0.51 -3.81
N LEU A 52 -16.41 -0.53 -3.31
CA LEU A 52 -15.53 0.64 -3.25
C LEU A 52 -14.45 0.54 -4.33
N GLU A 53 -14.03 1.68 -4.87
CA GLU A 53 -12.98 1.77 -5.89
C GLU A 53 -11.82 2.64 -5.41
N LEU A 54 -10.59 2.24 -5.76
CA LEU A 54 -9.40 3.06 -5.53
C LEU A 54 -9.31 4.19 -6.56
N ASN A 55 -9.32 5.43 -6.09
CA ASN A 55 -9.19 6.59 -6.97
C ASN A 55 -7.73 6.83 -7.37
N ARG A 56 -7.36 6.38 -8.58
CA ARG A 56 -6.01 6.56 -9.15
C ARG A 56 -5.48 7.99 -9.12
N LYS A 57 -6.34 9.01 -9.26
CA LYS A 57 -5.90 10.43 -9.23
C LYS A 57 -5.56 10.91 -7.81
N LYS A 58 -6.17 10.30 -6.79
CA LYS A 58 -5.92 10.63 -5.38
C LYS A 58 -4.85 9.75 -4.75
N THR A 59 -4.63 8.53 -5.26
CA THR A 59 -3.58 7.64 -4.78
C THR A 59 -2.21 8.15 -5.21
N GLN A 60 -1.33 8.42 -4.25
CA GLN A 60 0.05 8.81 -4.48
C GLN A 60 1.03 7.82 -3.85
N VAL A 61 2.18 7.62 -4.49
CA VAL A 61 3.29 6.82 -3.93
C VAL A 61 4.36 7.76 -3.40
N MET A 62 4.87 7.43 -2.21
CA MET A 62 5.95 8.17 -1.57
C MET A 62 7.08 7.22 -1.21
N VAL A 63 8.31 7.67 -1.37
CA VAL A 63 9.51 6.92 -0.98
C VAL A 63 10.17 7.61 0.19
N VAL A 64 10.31 6.90 1.30
CA VAL A 64 11.03 7.39 2.48
C VAL A 64 12.39 6.68 2.52
N SER A 65 13.44 7.42 2.19
CA SER A 65 14.80 6.90 2.15
C SER A 65 15.77 7.91 2.73
N ARG A 66 16.84 7.42 3.36
CA ARG A 66 18.00 8.25 3.76
C ARG A 66 18.96 8.51 2.60
N LYS A 67 18.76 7.85 1.45
CA LYS A 67 19.58 8.03 0.25
C LYS A 67 19.18 9.32 -0.46
N GLN A 68 20.17 9.98 -1.07
CA GLN A 68 19.98 11.23 -1.80
C GLN A 68 19.27 11.01 -3.15
N GLU A 69 19.44 9.83 -3.74
CA GLU A 69 18.71 9.39 -4.94
C GLU A 69 17.52 8.52 -4.55
N LEU A 70 16.33 8.93 -4.99
CA LEU A 70 15.11 8.17 -4.81
C LEU A 70 14.91 7.22 -6.00
N PRO A 71 14.59 5.94 -5.76
CA PRO A 71 14.23 5.03 -6.84
C PRO A 71 12.93 5.49 -7.52
N ILE A 72 12.86 5.31 -8.83
CA ILE A 72 11.59 5.37 -9.55
C ILE A 72 10.80 4.12 -9.18
N ILE A 73 9.61 4.29 -8.63
CA ILE A 73 8.70 3.19 -8.26
C ILE A 73 7.53 3.18 -9.25
N ASN A 74 7.27 2.02 -9.87
CA ASN A 74 6.16 1.85 -10.79
C ASN A 74 5.11 0.92 -10.18
N ILE A 75 4.09 1.50 -9.56
CA ILE A 75 2.92 0.73 -9.12
C ILE A 75 1.84 0.69 -10.20
N TYR A 76 1.16 -0.44 -10.27
CA TYR A 76 0.08 -0.68 -11.21
C TYR A 76 -1.20 -0.94 -10.44
N ILE A 77 -2.15 -0.02 -10.52
CA ILE A 77 -3.52 -0.34 -10.12
C ILE A 77 -4.12 -1.09 -11.29
N LYS A 78 -4.19 -2.42 -11.24
CA LYS A 78 -4.77 -3.23 -12.33
C LYS A 78 -6.13 -2.65 -12.72
N GLY A 79 -6.29 -2.33 -14.00
CA GLY A 79 -7.54 -1.77 -14.52
C GLY A 79 -8.63 -2.83 -14.50
N THR A 80 -9.84 -2.41 -14.16
CA THR A 80 -11.06 -3.08 -14.58
C THR A 80 -11.33 -2.63 -16.01
N SER A 81 -10.78 -3.37 -16.97
CA SER A 81 -11.18 -3.44 -18.39
C SER A 81 -10.54 -4.68 -19.00
#